data_AF-A0A7X4L2F3-F1
#
_entry.id   AF-A0A7X4L2F3-F1
#
_cell.length_a   1.000
_cell.length_b   1.000
_cell.length_c   1.000
_cell.angle_alpha   90.00
_cell.angle_beta   90.00
_cell.angle_gamma   90.00
#
_symmetry.space_group_name_H-M   'P 1'
#
loop_
_entity.id
_entity.type
_entity.pdbx_description
1 polymer ?
#
loop_
_entity_poly.entity_id
_entity_poly.type
_entity_poly.pdbx_seq_one_letter_code
_entity_poly.pdbx_strand_id
1 'polypeptide(L)'
;MDNELVYSADATYQKAQYDASAKRLLGQKIILAHILIRLVEEFKGMDADMVASLIEGEPYISQVPVEPGLTNKEMVDAGTGERIVGLNTESSEIDEGKVCFDIIFYVRMRDGLAKMIINLEASQTMTAEQKLKLMKQEYDIPVERRGIRDGVKIMCNLSEGVEEMGYAKGEAAGIAIGEARGKAVGRSEERAGIILKMHKKGYSLEQIMDVTEMSEAEIKAIIG
;
A
#
# COMPACT_ATOMS: atom_id res chain seq x y z
N MET A 1 -21.42 2.63 -4.69
CA MET A 1 -20.57 1.80 -3.82
C MET A 1 -19.40 1.17 -4.57
N ASP A 2 -19.27 1.37 -5.89
CA ASP A 2 -18.23 0.70 -6.69
C ASP A 2 -16.84 1.38 -6.67
N ASN A 3 -16.76 2.66 -6.28
CA ASN A 3 -15.49 3.38 -6.29
C ASN A 3 -14.54 2.99 -5.13
N GLU A 4 -15.05 2.70 -3.92
CA GLU A 4 -14.20 2.40 -2.75
C GLU A 4 -13.38 1.11 -2.90
N LEU A 5 -13.93 0.09 -3.57
CA LEU A 5 -13.27 -1.20 -3.81
C LEU A 5 -12.18 -1.13 -4.88
N VAL A 6 -12.39 -0.34 -5.93
CA VAL A 6 -11.38 -0.15 -7.00
C VAL A 6 -10.19 0.63 -6.45
N TYR A 7 -10.45 1.67 -5.65
CA TYR A 7 -9.40 2.52 -5.09
C TYR A 7 -8.58 1.86 -3.97
N SER A 8 -9.15 0.96 -3.16
CA SER A 8 -8.39 0.22 -2.14
C SER A 8 -7.47 -0.84 -2.77
N ALA A 9 -7.88 -1.43 -3.89
CA ALA A 9 -7.07 -2.34 -4.68
C ALA A 9 -5.85 -1.62 -5.28
N ASP A 10 -6.00 -0.42 -5.81
CA ASP A 10 -4.89 0.34 -6.44
C ASP A 10 -3.78 0.74 -5.45
N ALA A 11 -4.15 1.20 -4.25
CA ALA A 11 -3.17 1.59 -3.23
C ALA A 11 -2.43 0.37 -2.65
N THR A 12 -3.15 -0.73 -2.43
CA THR A 12 -2.58 -2.00 -1.97
C THR A 12 -1.65 -2.57 -3.04
N TYR A 13 -2.05 -2.51 -4.31
CA TYR A 13 -1.27 -2.97 -5.46
C TYR A 13 0.02 -2.16 -5.64
N GLN A 14 -0.04 -0.83 -5.58
CA GLN A 14 1.15 -0.01 -5.70
C GLN A 14 2.10 -0.16 -4.49
N LYS A 15 1.57 -0.33 -3.27
CA LYS A 15 2.38 -0.64 -2.09
C LYS A 15 3.10 -1.99 -2.24
N ALA A 16 2.40 -3.01 -2.74
CA ALA A 16 2.99 -4.31 -3.03
C ALA A 16 4.08 -4.22 -4.11
N GLN A 17 3.87 -3.40 -5.16
CA GLN A 17 4.88 -3.15 -6.18
C GLN A 17 6.11 -2.40 -5.65
N TYR A 18 5.91 -1.42 -4.77
CA TYR A 18 7.01 -0.72 -4.11
C TYR A 18 7.86 -1.69 -3.29
N ASP A 19 7.21 -2.51 -2.45
CA ASP A 19 7.88 -3.50 -1.62
C ASP A 19 8.65 -4.53 -2.47
N ALA A 20 8.01 -5.08 -3.52
CA ALA A 20 8.66 -5.97 -4.46
C ALA A 20 9.85 -5.33 -5.20
N SER A 21 9.74 -4.05 -5.56
CA SER A 21 10.81 -3.30 -6.23
C SER A 21 11.99 -3.05 -5.31
N ALA A 22 11.74 -2.67 -4.05
CA ALA A 22 12.77 -2.46 -3.03
C ALA A 22 13.52 -3.76 -2.73
N LYS A 23 12.78 -4.87 -2.54
CA LYS A 23 13.32 -6.22 -2.37
C LYS A 23 14.22 -6.64 -3.52
N ARG A 24 13.77 -6.42 -4.76
CA ARG A 24 14.53 -6.74 -5.97
C ARG A 24 15.81 -5.92 -6.11
N LEU A 25 15.74 -4.63 -5.78
CA LEU A 25 16.90 -3.75 -5.80
C LEU A 25 17.94 -4.24 -4.77
N LEU A 26 17.54 -4.40 -3.51
CA LEU A 26 18.44 -4.77 -2.42
C LEU A 26 18.92 -6.22 -2.51
N GLY A 27 18.16 -7.09 -3.17
CA GLY A 27 18.55 -8.48 -3.47
C GLY A 27 19.64 -8.61 -4.54
N GLN A 28 20.09 -7.51 -5.19
CA GLN A 28 21.23 -7.59 -6.11
C GLN A 28 22.50 -7.97 -5.34
N LYS A 29 23.21 -9.00 -5.79
CA LYS A 29 24.43 -9.53 -5.15
C LYS A 29 25.46 -8.46 -4.81
N ILE A 30 25.62 -7.46 -5.67
CA ILE A 30 26.54 -6.35 -5.41
C ILE A 30 26.12 -5.52 -4.19
N ILE A 31 24.83 -5.23 -4.04
CA ILE A 31 24.33 -4.49 -2.88
C ILE A 31 24.47 -5.34 -1.62
N LEU A 32 24.12 -6.62 -1.70
CA LEU A 32 24.34 -7.58 -0.61
C LEU A 32 25.83 -7.66 -0.21
N ALA A 33 26.75 -7.63 -1.17
CA ALA A 33 28.19 -7.62 -0.90
C ALA A 33 28.63 -6.37 -0.12
N HIS A 34 28.15 -5.18 -0.50
CA HIS A 34 28.44 -3.96 0.27
C HIS A 34 27.86 -4.00 1.69
N ILE A 35 26.68 -4.60 1.87
CA ILE A 35 26.08 -4.83 3.19
C ILE A 35 26.98 -5.76 4.01
N LEU A 36 27.42 -6.87 3.43
CA LEU A 36 28.32 -7.84 4.08
C LEU A 36 29.65 -7.22 4.49
N ILE A 37 30.31 -6.48 3.60
CA ILE A 37 31.61 -5.81 3.86
C ILE A 37 31.52 -4.91 5.10
N ARG A 38 30.36 -4.28 5.32
CA ARG A 38 30.17 -3.32 6.40
C ARG A 38 29.72 -3.96 7.71
N LEU A 39 28.96 -5.05 7.66
CA LEU A 39 28.35 -5.67 8.85
C LEU A 39 29.10 -6.91 9.35
N VAL A 40 29.90 -7.56 8.50
CA VAL A 40 30.57 -8.82 8.82
C VAL A 40 32.07 -8.61 8.76
N GLU A 41 32.74 -8.73 9.90
CA GLU A 41 34.19 -8.46 10.03
C GLU A 41 35.06 -9.30 9.08
N GLU A 42 34.62 -10.50 8.70
CA GLU A 42 35.35 -11.35 7.73
C GLU A 42 35.49 -10.72 6.35
N PHE A 43 34.49 -9.95 5.92
CA PHE A 43 34.44 -9.31 4.59
C PHE A 43 34.96 -7.87 4.60
N LYS A 44 35.38 -7.36 5.77
CA LYS A 44 35.79 -5.97 5.93
C LYS A 44 37.02 -5.65 5.11
N GLY A 45 36.93 -4.61 4.28
CA GLY A 45 38.01 -4.18 3.38
C GLY A 45 38.24 -5.09 2.17
N MET A 46 37.38 -6.10 1.94
CA MET A 46 37.39 -6.88 0.72
C MET A 46 36.73 -6.11 -0.44
N ASP A 47 37.10 -6.47 -1.65
CA ASP A 47 36.44 -5.98 -2.86
C ASP A 47 35.02 -6.53 -2.99
N ALA A 48 34.08 -5.68 -3.38
CA ALA A 48 32.65 -6.03 -3.43
C ALA A 48 32.32 -7.05 -4.53
N ASP A 49 33.03 -7.05 -5.66
CA ASP A 49 32.84 -8.08 -6.69
C ASP A 49 33.38 -9.44 -6.21
N MET A 50 34.49 -9.45 -5.46
CA MET A 50 34.97 -10.66 -4.80
C MET A 50 33.95 -11.20 -3.79
N VAL A 51 33.42 -10.36 -2.90
CA VAL A 51 32.41 -10.77 -1.92
C VAL A 51 31.11 -11.23 -2.61
N ALA A 52 30.69 -10.57 -3.69
CA ALA A 52 29.54 -10.99 -4.48
C ALA A 52 29.72 -12.38 -5.10
N SER A 53 30.96 -12.76 -5.45
CA SER A 53 31.28 -14.11 -5.95
C SER A 53 31.21 -15.20 -4.88
N LEU A 54 31.31 -14.82 -3.60
CA LEU A 54 31.15 -15.74 -2.46
C LEU A 54 29.68 -15.98 -2.11
N ILE A 55 28.75 -15.20 -2.68
CA ILE A 55 27.31 -15.44 -2.55
C ILE A 55 26.90 -16.59 -3.47
N GLU A 56 26.44 -17.67 -2.86
CA GLU A 56 26.06 -18.91 -3.52
C GLU A 56 24.63 -18.84 -4.08
N GLY A 57 24.46 -19.34 -5.30
CA GLY A 57 23.17 -19.34 -5.98
C GLY A 57 22.62 -17.94 -6.20
N GLU A 58 21.30 -17.82 -6.34
CA GLU A 58 20.61 -16.53 -6.38
C GLU A 58 19.93 -16.24 -5.03
N PRO A 59 19.94 -14.99 -4.54
CA PRO A 59 19.19 -14.61 -3.35
C PRO A 59 17.71 -14.94 -3.50
N TYR A 60 17.15 -15.60 -2.49
CA TYR A 60 15.71 -15.82 -2.37
C TYR A 60 15.06 -14.54 -1.89
N ILE A 61 14.17 -14.01 -2.71
CA ILE A 61 13.42 -12.81 -2.41
C ILE A 61 11.99 -13.23 -2.08
N SER A 62 11.47 -12.82 -0.93
CA SER A 62 10.09 -13.13 -0.60
C SER A 62 9.15 -12.46 -1.59
N GLN A 63 8.18 -13.23 -2.07
CA GLN A 63 7.10 -12.66 -2.86
C GLN A 63 6.13 -11.95 -1.92
N VAL A 64 5.70 -10.76 -2.33
CA VAL A 64 4.54 -10.12 -1.71
C VAL A 64 3.33 -10.92 -2.19
N PRO A 65 2.55 -11.57 -1.30
CA PRO A 65 1.28 -12.12 -1.72
C PRO A 65 0.39 -10.96 -2.15
N VAL A 66 0.24 -10.76 -3.45
CA VAL A 66 -0.84 -9.96 -4.01
C VAL A 66 -2.10 -10.80 -3.86
N GLU A 67 -3.16 -10.25 -3.26
CA GLU A 67 -4.40 -10.99 -3.04
C GLU A 67 -4.85 -11.67 -4.36
N PRO A 68 -4.86 -13.01 -4.44
CA PRO A 68 -5.37 -13.72 -5.59
C PRO A 68 -6.90 -13.74 -5.49
N GLY A 69 -7.51 -12.56 -5.60
CA GLY A 69 -8.94 -12.34 -5.34
C GLY A 69 -9.73 -11.82 -6.54
N LEU A 70 -9.09 -11.43 -7.65
CA LEU A 70 -9.76 -10.72 -8.75
C LEU A 70 -9.79 -11.44 -10.10
N THR A 71 -9.23 -12.64 -10.24
CA THR A 71 -9.18 -13.37 -11.52
C THR A 71 -10.01 -14.65 -11.62
N ASN A 72 -10.91 -14.92 -10.68
CA ASN A 72 -11.95 -15.92 -10.88
C ASN A 72 -13.34 -15.25 -10.95
N LYS A 73 -13.60 -14.48 -12.02
CA LYS A 73 -14.89 -14.69 -12.66
C LYS A 73 -14.79 -16.10 -13.21
N GLU A 74 -15.42 -17.06 -12.55
CA GLU A 74 -15.60 -18.40 -13.07
C GLU A 74 -16.15 -18.28 -14.49
N MET A 75 -15.29 -18.32 -15.50
CA MET A 75 -15.72 -18.52 -16.87
C MET A 75 -16.09 -20.00 -16.95
N VAL A 76 -17.32 -20.29 -16.54
CA VAL A 76 -18.00 -21.52 -16.91
C VAL A 76 -18.14 -21.51 -18.43
N ASP A 77 -17.66 -22.56 -19.09
CA ASP A 77 -17.90 -22.74 -20.52
C ASP A 77 -19.41 -22.90 -20.73
N ALA A 78 -20.01 -21.99 -21.50
CA ALA A 78 -21.46 -21.80 -21.60
C ALA A 78 -22.19 -22.97 -22.31
N GLY A 79 -21.49 -24.05 -22.67
CA GLY A 79 -22.05 -25.24 -23.30
C GLY A 79 -22.04 -26.53 -22.47
N THR A 80 -21.15 -26.67 -21.47
CA THR A 80 -20.91 -27.98 -20.81
C THR A 80 -20.81 -27.94 -19.30
N GLY A 81 -20.69 -26.75 -18.67
CA GLY A 81 -20.67 -26.64 -17.20
C GLY A 81 -19.47 -27.30 -16.52
N GLU A 82 -18.45 -27.70 -17.28
CA GLU A 82 -17.22 -28.26 -16.71
C GLU A 82 -16.20 -27.16 -16.39
N ARG A 83 -15.57 -27.31 -15.22
CA ARG A 83 -14.52 -26.44 -14.72
C ARG A 83 -13.29 -26.60 -15.62
N ILE A 84 -12.84 -25.52 -16.26
CA ILE A 84 -11.56 -25.52 -16.97
C ILE A 84 -10.45 -25.65 -15.92
N VAL A 85 -9.95 -26.87 -15.75
CA VAL A 85 -8.81 -27.16 -14.88
C VAL A 85 -7.56 -26.72 -15.62
N GLY A 86 -7.15 -25.47 -15.41
CA GLY A 86 -5.82 -25.01 -15.78
C GLY A 86 -4.79 -25.81 -15.01
N LEU A 87 -3.82 -26.39 -15.72
CA LEU A 87 -2.65 -27.09 -15.18
C LEU A 87 -1.75 -26.09 -14.42
N ASN A 88 -2.18 -25.69 -13.23
CA ASN A 88 -1.32 -25.01 -12.27
C ASN A 88 -0.64 -26.08 -11.42
N THR A 89 0.53 -26.52 -11.90
CA THR A 89 1.53 -27.17 -11.06
C THR A 89 2.17 -26.09 -10.19
N GLU A 90 1.46 -25.62 -9.15
CA GLU A 90 2.06 -24.80 -8.12
C GLU A 90 1.89 -25.51 -6.78
N SER A 91 3.04 -25.95 -6.28
CA SER A 91 3.24 -26.71 -5.06
C SER A 91 2.55 -26.04 -3.88
N SER A 92 1.46 -26.64 -3.40
CA SER A 92 0.80 -26.29 -2.17
C SER A 92 1.48 -26.98 -0.98
N GLU A 93 2.70 -26.55 -0.62
CA GLU A 93 3.35 -26.97 0.63
C GLU A 93 4.30 -25.89 1.15
N ILE A 94 3.76 -24.83 1.75
CA ILE A 94 4.41 -24.17 2.90
C ILE A 94 3.29 -23.69 3.83
N ASP A 95 2.75 -24.61 4.63
CA ASP A 95 2.01 -24.29 5.85
C ASP A 95 2.91 -24.52 7.06
N GLU A 96 2.62 -23.81 8.15
CA GLU A 96 3.26 -23.80 9.47
C GLU A 96 4.51 -22.93 9.67
N GLY A 97 4.26 -21.69 10.11
CA GLY A 97 5.26 -20.81 10.73
C GLY A 97 5.76 -19.70 9.79
N LYS A 98 4.94 -18.66 9.58
CA LYS A 98 5.26 -17.50 8.73
C LYS A 98 6.45 -16.73 9.31
N VAL A 99 7.67 -17.16 9.01
CA VAL A 99 8.84 -16.32 9.24
C VAL A 99 8.92 -15.36 8.06
N CYS A 100 8.45 -14.13 8.28
CA CYS A 100 8.46 -13.05 7.30
C CYS A 100 9.89 -12.54 7.13
N PHE A 101 10.64 -13.12 6.20
CA PHE A 101 11.93 -12.61 5.79
C PHE A 101 11.82 -11.98 4.41
N ASP A 102 12.60 -10.94 4.13
CA ASP A 102 12.52 -10.26 2.84
C ASP A 102 13.54 -10.77 1.84
N ILE A 103 14.77 -11.03 2.31
CA ILE A 103 15.83 -11.61 1.50
C ILE A 103 16.55 -12.69 2.30
N ILE A 104 16.75 -13.85 1.69
CA ILE A 104 17.59 -14.94 2.20
C ILE A 104 18.65 -15.25 1.15
N PHE A 105 19.90 -15.34 1.57
CA PHE A 105 20.98 -15.78 0.68
C PHE A 105 22.03 -16.57 1.45
N TYR A 106 22.86 -17.30 0.71
CA TYR A 106 23.94 -18.09 1.29
C TYR A 106 25.26 -17.49 0.87
N VAL A 107 26.21 -17.39 1.80
CA VAL A 107 27.54 -16.85 1.54
C VAL A 107 28.61 -17.79 2.08
N ARG A 108 29.66 -18.01 1.29
CA ARG A 108 30.81 -18.79 1.71
C ARG A 108 31.71 -17.98 2.64
N MET A 109 31.82 -18.45 3.86
CA MET A 109 32.71 -17.98 4.91
C MET A 109 33.94 -18.89 4.99
N ARG A 110 34.93 -18.52 5.81
CA ARG A 110 36.11 -19.35 6.12
C ARG A 110 35.76 -20.68 6.78
N ASP A 111 34.71 -20.72 7.59
CA ASP A 111 34.28 -21.88 8.38
C ASP A 111 33.19 -22.72 7.72
N GLY A 112 32.67 -22.27 6.57
CA GLY A 112 31.66 -23.01 5.81
C GLY A 112 30.65 -22.10 5.10
N LEU A 113 29.46 -22.62 4.87
CA LEU A 113 28.37 -21.88 4.25
C LEU A 113 27.49 -21.25 5.32
N ALA A 114 27.31 -19.93 5.29
CA ALA A 114 26.44 -19.22 6.19
C ALA A 114 25.15 -18.78 5.49
N LYS A 115 24.02 -18.89 6.20
CA LYS A 115 22.72 -18.37 5.75
C LYS A 115 22.53 -16.96 6.29
N MET A 116 22.36 -16.00 5.38
CA MET A 116 22.10 -14.60 5.68
C MET A 116 20.63 -14.29 5.46
N ILE A 117 20.06 -13.50 6.36
CA ILE A 117 18.65 -13.16 6.37
C ILE A 117 18.53 -11.65 6.60
N ILE A 118 17.82 -10.96 5.71
CA ILE A 118 17.58 -9.51 5.78
C ILE A 118 16.07 -9.27 5.84
N ASN A 119 15.67 -8.45 6.81
CA ASN A 119 14.34 -7.86 6.90
C ASN A 119 14.44 -6.38 6.47
N LEU A 120 13.55 -5.95 5.59
CA LEU A 120 13.54 -4.66 4.95
C LEU A 120 12.41 -3.80 5.50
N GLU A 121 12.78 -2.70 6.13
CA GLU A 121 11.87 -1.61 6.44
C GLU A 121 12.19 -0.43 5.52
N ALA A 122 11.43 -0.30 4.44
CA ALA A 122 11.66 0.76 3.47
C ALA A 122 10.93 2.05 3.86
N SER A 123 11.70 3.13 4.10
CA SER A 123 11.18 4.47 4.36
C SER A 123 11.12 5.33 3.08
N GLN A 124 10.07 6.14 2.94
CA GLN A 124 9.78 6.93 1.74
C GLN A 124 10.24 8.40 1.83
N THR A 125 11.04 8.76 2.84
CA THR A 125 11.32 10.17 3.16
C THR A 125 12.35 10.89 2.27
N MET A 126 12.95 10.22 1.27
CA MET A 126 14.05 10.75 0.47
C MET A 126 13.82 10.60 -1.04
N THR A 127 14.28 11.59 -1.82
CA THR A 127 14.19 11.57 -3.29
C THR A 127 15.14 10.54 -3.90
N ALA A 128 14.88 10.15 -5.16
CA ALA A 128 15.75 9.21 -5.89
C ALA A 128 17.20 9.68 -5.94
N GLU A 129 17.42 10.97 -6.20
CA GLU A 129 18.76 11.55 -6.28
C GLU A 129 19.49 11.53 -4.93
N GLN A 130 18.78 11.85 -3.84
CA GLN A 130 19.33 11.77 -2.49
C GLN A 130 19.70 10.33 -2.12
N LYS A 131 18.84 9.35 -2.44
CA LYS A 131 19.12 7.93 -2.23
C LYS A 131 20.36 7.48 -3.00
N LEU A 132 20.46 7.82 -4.29
CA LEU A 132 21.63 7.48 -5.12
C LEU A 132 22.91 8.12 -4.60
N LYS A 133 22.83 9.38 -4.13
CA LYS A 133 23.97 10.08 -3.53
C LYS A 133 24.43 9.39 -2.25
N LEU A 134 23.51 9.01 -1.37
CA LEU A 134 23.81 8.28 -0.13
C LEU A 134 24.42 6.90 -0.42
N MET A 135 23.81 6.14 -1.33
CA MET A 135 24.31 4.84 -1.77
C MET A 135 25.75 4.92 -2.26
N LYS A 136 26.07 5.91 -3.10
CA LYS A 136 27.42 6.11 -3.62
C LYS A 136 28.41 6.65 -2.57
N GLN A 137 28.03 7.70 -1.84
CA GLN A 137 28.98 8.46 -1.01
C GLN A 137 29.17 7.86 0.38
N GLU A 138 28.11 7.32 0.98
CA GLU A 138 28.15 6.82 2.35
C GLU A 138 28.34 5.30 2.42
N TYR A 139 27.75 4.57 1.47
CA TYR A 139 27.78 3.09 1.44
C TYR A 139 28.69 2.51 0.36
N ASP A 140 29.33 3.36 -0.45
CA ASP A 140 30.26 2.97 -1.51
C ASP A 140 29.65 2.02 -2.55
N ILE A 141 28.33 2.11 -2.76
CA ILE A 141 27.59 1.28 -3.73
C ILE A 141 27.74 1.89 -5.13
N PRO A 142 28.18 1.12 -6.15
CA PRO A 142 28.42 1.61 -7.51
C PRO A 142 27.10 1.82 -8.27
N VAL A 143 26.45 2.97 -8.07
CA VAL A 143 25.16 3.32 -8.68
C VAL A 143 25.16 3.37 -10.22
N GLU A 144 26.33 3.42 -10.84
CA GLU A 144 26.52 3.32 -12.30
C GLU A 144 26.32 1.90 -12.83
N ARG A 145 26.34 0.88 -11.95
CA ARG A 145 26.11 -0.51 -12.34
C ARG A 145 24.66 -0.68 -12.84
N ARG A 146 24.53 -1.46 -13.91
CA ARG A 146 23.27 -1.65 -14.64
C ARG A 146 22.15 -2.08 -13.69
N GLY A 147 21.03 -1.35 -13.71
CA GLY A 147 19.82 -1.68 -12.97
C GLY A 147 19.71 -1.07 -11.56
N ILE A 148 20.79 -0.53 -10.97
CA ILE A 148 20.71 0.12 -9.65
C ILE A 148 20.00 1.47 -9.76
N ARG A 149 20.48 2.35 -10.64
CA ARG A 149 19.86 3.66 -10.87
C ARG A 149 18.41 3.56 -11.28
N ASP A 150 18.09 2.66 -12.21
CA ASP A 150 16.73 2.48 -12.70
C ASP A 150 15.83 1.86 -11.62
N GLY A 151 16.35 0.91 -10.84
CA GLY A 151 15.62 0.35 -9.70
C GLY A 151 15.25 1.41 -8.65
N VAL A 152 16.18 2.31 -8.30
CA VAL A 152 15.88 3.43 -7.37
C VAL A 152 14.83 4.38 -7.95
N LYS A 153 14.91 4.70 -9.25
CA LYS A 153 13.91 5.55 -9.92
C LYS A 153 12.52 4.93 -9.92
N ILE A 154 12.41 3.65 -10.31
CA ILE A 154 11.14 2.92 -10.30
C ILE A 154 10.53 2.94 -8.89
N MET A 155 11.35 2.64 -7.88
CA MET A 155 10.93 2.64 -6.50
C MET A 155 10.41 4.01 -6.03
N CYS A 156 11.09 5.12 -6.37
CA CYS A 156 10.65 6.46 -6.02
C CYS A 156 9.36 6.89 -6.74
N ASN A 157 9.26 6.63 -8.05
CA ASN A 157 8.05 6.96 -8.82
C ASN A 157 6.82 6.22 -8.28
N LEU A 158 6.99 4.96 -7.84
CA LEU A 158 5.94 4.18 -7.19
C LEU A 158 5.52 4.82 -5.85
N SER A 159 6.45 5.35 -5.06
CA SER A 159 6.10 6.08 -3.82
C SER A 159 5.32 7.35 -4.09
N GLU A 160 5.79 8.17 -5.03
CA GLU A 160 5.14 9.43 -5.40
C GLU A 160 3.70 9.17 -5.89
N GLY A 161 3.50 8.13 -6.70
CA GLY A 161 2.17 7.72 -7.16
C GLY A 161 1.24 7.29 -6.02
N VAL A 162 1.75 6.56 -5.02
CA VAL A 162 0.95 6.15 -3.85
C VAL A 162 0.52 7.37 -3.04
N GLU A 163 1.44 8.31 -2.80
CA GLU A 163 1.18 9.53 -2.04
C GLU A 163 0.17 10.44 -2.74
N GLU A 164 0.35 10.69 -4.03
CA GLU A 164 -0.53 11.54 -4.83
C GLU A 164 -1.97 10.98 -4.87
N MET A 165 -2.12 9.67 -5.09
CA MET A 165 -3.44 9.03 -5.04
C MET A 165 -4.05 9.08 -3.63
N GLY A 166 -3.24 8.93 -2.59
CA GLY A 166 -3.69 9.06 -1.21
C GLY A 166 -4.26 10.44 -0.92
N TYR A 167 -3.55 11.48 -1.38
CA TYR A 167 -3.99 12.88 -1.25
C TYR A 167 -5.28 13.14 -2.01
N ALA A 168 -5.34 12.78 -3.30
CA ALA A 168 -6.52 12.98 -4.14
C ALA A 168 -7.77 12.28 -3.57
N LYS A 169 -7.62 11.09 -3.00
CA LYS A 169 -8.70 10.38 -2.29
C LYS A 169 -9.12 11.10 -1.03
N GLY A 170 -8.16 11.53 -0.21
CA GLY A 170 -8.43 12.28 1.01
C GLY A 170 -9.19 13.57 0.74
N GLU A 171 -8.80 14.30 -0.32
CA GLU A 171 -9.46 15.53 -0.75
C GLU A 171 -10.89 15.25 -1.25
N ALA A 172 -11.08 14.29 -2.16
CA ALA A 172 -12.40 13.94 -2.70
C ALA A 172 -13.36 13.47 -1.59
N ALA A 173 -12.88 12.63 -0.66
CA ALA A 173 -13.66 12.18 0.49
C ALA A 173 -14.01 13.36 1.41
N GLY A 174 -13.04 14.26 1.67
CA GLY A 174 -13.25 15.46 2.46
C GLY A 174 -14.32 16.38 1.87
N ILE A 175 -14.27 16.62 0.55
CA ILE A 175 -15.28 17.41 -0.17
C ILE A 175 -16.66 16.74 -0.07
N ALA A 176 -16.76 15.45 -0.35
CA ALA A 176 -18.03 14.73 -0.31
C ALA A 176 -18.67 14.76 1.09
N ILE A 177 -17.89 14.54 2.14
CA ILE A 177 -18.35 14.64 3.54
C ILE A 177 -18.78 16.07 3.86
N GLY A 178 -18.00 17.06 3.43
CA GLY A 178 -18.30 18.48 3.61
C GLY A 178 -19.63 18.87 2.97
N GLU A 179 -19.85 18.50 1.71
CA GLU A 179 -21.10 18.76 0.99
C GLU A 179 -22.30 18.07 1.63
N ALA A 180 -22.17 16.79 2.00
CA ALA A 180 -23.24 16.03 2.63
C ALA A 180 -23.65 16.66 3.96
N ARG A 181 -22.66 17.05 4.79
CA ARG A 181 -22.90 17.72 6.07
C ARG A 181 -23.51 19.11 5.86
N GLY A 182 -23.00 19.89 4.90
CA GLY A 182 -23.54 21.21 4.56
C GLY A 182 -25.00 21.14 4.10
N LYS A 183 -25.34 20.19 3.21
CA LYS A 183 -26.72 19.96 2.76
C LYS A 183 -27.63 19.54 3.92
N ALA A 184 -27.17 18.67 4.82
CA ALA A 184 -27.96 18.22 5.96
C ALA A 184 -28.22 19.37 6.97
N VAL A 185 -27.19 20.15 7.31
CA VAL A 185 -27.30 21.30 8.20
C VAL A 185 -28.22 22.36 7.60
N GLY A 186 -28.03 22.72 6.32
CA GLY A 186 -28.87 23.70 5.64
C GLY A 186 -30.34 23.31 5.59
N ARG A 187 -30.65 22.03 5.31
CA ARG A 187 -32.04 21.53 5.36
C ARG A 187 -32.63 21.61 6.77
N SER A 188 -31.83 21.33 7.80
CA SER A 188 -32.28 21.41 9.20
C SER A 188 -32.59 22.85 9.61
N GLU A 189 -31.70 23.79 9.28
CA GLU A 189 -31.89 25.23 9.55
C GLU A 189 -33.10 25.81 8.81
N GLU A 190 -33.28 25.43 7.54
CA GLU A 190 -34.44 25.85 6.75
C GLU A 190 -35.75 25.32 7.34
N ARG A 191 -35.81 24.04 7.71
CA ARG A 191 -36.97 23.43 8.37
C ARG A 191 -37.30 24.12 9.70
N ALA A 192 -36.29 24.37 10.53
CA ALA A 192 -36.47 25.09 11.80
C ALA A 192 -37.00 26.52 11.56
N GLY A 193 -36.49 27.21 10.54
CA GLY A 193 -36.97 28.54 10.15
C GLY A 193 -38.43 28.56 9.68
N ILE A 194 -38.88 27.52 8.98
CA ILE A 194 -40.28 27.35 8.56
C ILE A 194 -41.17 27.13 9.80
N ILE A 195 -40.78 26.22 10.69
CA ILE A 195 -41.51 25.92 11.94
C ILE A 195 -41.70 27.19 12.78
N LEU A 196 -40.63 27.95 12.99
CA LEU A 196 -40.67 29.21 13.74
C LEU A 196 -41.64 30.24 13.10
N LYS A 197 -41.68 30.31 11.76
CA LYS A 197 -42.62 31.19 11.04
C LYS A 197 -44.06 30.72 11.20
N MET A 198 -44.33 29.42 11.15
CA MET A 198 -45.68 28.87 11.34
C MET A 198 -46.17 29.10 12.78
N HIS A 199 -45.33 28.85 13.77
CA HIS A 199 -45.65 29.11 15.18
C HIS A 199 -45.96 30.60 15.42
N LYS A 200 -45.13 31.52 14.89
CA LYS A 200 -45.37 32.97 14.99
C LYS A 200 -46.66 33.43 14.31
N LYS A 201 -47.16 32.70 13.33
CA LYS A 201 -48.44 32.97 12.65
C LYS A 201 -49.65 32.38 13.36
N GLY A 202 -49.46 31.69 14.49
CA GLY A 202 -50.54 31.15 15.32
C GLY A 202 -51.04 29.77 14.90
N TYR A 203 -50.26 29.02 14.10
CA TYR A 203 -50.59 27.61 13.80
C TYR A 203 -50.47 26.77 15.08
N SER A 204 -51.41 25.85 15.28
CA SER A 204 -51.38 24.90 16.41
C SER A 204 -50.26 23.86 16.22
N LEU A 205 -49.81 23.26 17.32
CA LEU A 205 -48.80 22.19 17.31
C LEU A 205 -49.20 21.03 16.38
N GLU A 206 -50.45 20.59 16.43
CA GLU A 206 -50.97 19.51 15.57
C GLU A 206 -50.88 19.86 14.08
N GLN A 207 -51.20 21.11 13.70
CA GLN A 207 -51.11 21.56 12.32
C GLN A 207 -49.66 21.67 11.83
N ILE A 208 -48.72 22.03 12.71
CA ILE A 208 -47.30 22.07 12.36
C ILE A 208 -46.78 20.64 12.18
N MET A 209 -47.13 19.72 13.09
CA MET A 209 -46.76 18.30 12.98
C MET A 209 -47.23 17.67 11.68
N ASP A 210 -48.48 17.92 11.29
CA ASP A 210 -49.08 17.37 10.08
C ASP A 210 -48.38 17.86 8.80
N VAL A 211 -47.96 19.13 8.77
CA VAL A 211 -47.31 19.73 7.59
C VAL A 211 -45.81 19.41 7.52
N THR A 212 -45.12 19.27 8.66
CA THR A 212 -43.66 19.07 8.68
C THR A 212 -43.25 17.61 8.84
N GLU A 213 -44.19 16.71 9.12
CA GLU A 213 -43.95 15.29 9.43
C GLU A 213 -42.98 15.09 10.62
N MET A 214 -42.93 16.06 11.54
CA MET A 214 -42.05 16.02 12.72
C MET A 214 -42.83 15.68 13.99
N SER A 215 -42.16 15.05 14.94
CA SER A 215 -42.74 14.75 16.25
C SER A 215 -42.95 16.02 17.07
N GLU A 216 -43.89 15.95 18.02
CA GLU A 216 -44.17 17.04 18.96
C GLU A 216 -42.90 17.45 19.75
N ALA A 217 -42.06 16.47 20.11
CA ALA A 217 -40.82 16.71 20.83
C ALA A 217 -39.79 17.50 20.01
N GLU A 218 -39.63 17.16 18.72
CA GLU A 218 -38.71 17.87 17.82
C GLU A 218 -39.18 19.31 17.55
N ILE A 219 -40.49 19.52 17.38
CA ILE A 219 -41.05 20.86 17.19
C ILE A 219 -40.88 21.72 18.45
N LYS A 220 -41.17 21.18 19.65
CA LYS A 220 -40.97 21.86 20.93
C LYS A 220 -39.51 22.27 21.15
N ALA A 221 -38.56 21.40 20.79
CA ALA A 221 -37.14 21.71 20.88
C ALA A 221 -36.70 22.89 19.98
N ILE A 222 -37.44 23.16 18.88
CA ILE A 222 -37.15 24.26 17.95
C ILE A 222 -37.81 25.58 18.39
N ILE A 223 -39.01 25.53 18.95
CA ILE A 223 -39.78 26.75 19.31
C ILE A 223 -39.51 27.28 20.73
N GLY A 224 -38.95 26.45 21.62
CA GLY A 224 -38.63 26.80 23.00
C GLY A 224 -39.76 26.49 23.98
#